data_AF-A0A3D1Z662-F1
#
_entry.id   AF-A0A3D1Z662-F1
#
_cell.length_a   1.000
_cell.length_b   1.000
_cell.length_c   1.000
_cell.angle_alpha   90.00
_cell.angle_beta   90.00
_cell.angle_gamma   90.00
#
_symmetry.space_group_name_H-M   'P 1'
#
loop_
_entity.id
_entity.type
_entity.pdbx_description
1 polymer ?
#
loop_
_entity_poly.entity_id
_entity_poly.type
_entity_poly.pdbx_seq_one_letter_code
_entity_poly.pdbx_strand_id
1 'polypeptide(L)'
;MISSENASLEVREKITSFLFWYRIATLALVAVLTATGITVMALVPLVAALFYNAFVMRFRAKTLPLLESRPYLLSIDVAFNLYLLISTGGFESPYYLYVFSTMMIGSFVFAYRGALVLASIQSIIWLWVVSNAGYTIAKIVELGEHLATDITFFYLTALSFAYLSRLLAALDIADTSRGEVRSKLKSATERLAAMLGPSDLSPREQEVLLHALDGKKIENIARDLKISTNTVKTHLSRSYRKLGVVSRDDAILKLVTHGKDAI
;
A
#
# COMPACT_ATOMS: atom_id res chain seq x y z
N MET A 1 -14.96 10.80 -4.45
CA MET A 1 -15.42 9.53 -3.84
C MET A 1 -14.97 8.30 -4.65
N ILE A 2 -15.18 8.24 -5.97
CA ILE A 2 -14.72 7.11 -6.83
C ILE A 2 -13.18 6.99 -6.91
N SER A 3 -12.45 8.11 -6.82
CA SER A 3 -10.98 8.12 -6.95
C SER A 3 -10.23 7.52 -5.76
N SER A 4 -10.74 7.63 -4.53
CA SER A 4 -10.08 7.07 -3.33
C SER A 4 -10.34 5.57 -3.20
N GLU A 5 -11.52 5.12 -3.62
CA GLU A 5 -11.88 3.70 -3.63
C GLU A 5 -11.04 2.92 -4.66
N ASN A 6 -10.85 3.48 -5.86
CA ASN A 6 -9.99 2.86 -6.89
C ASN A 6 -8.50 2.79 -6.51
N ALA A 7 -7.96 3.83 -5.85
CA ALA A 7 -6.57 3.82 -5.37
C ALA A 7 -6.34 2.71 -4.32
N SER A 8 -7.29 2.56 -3.38
CA SER A 8 -7.24 1.49 -2.38
C SER A 8 -7.34 0.08 -2.99
N LEU A 9 -8.11 -0.08 -4.06
CA LEU A 9 -8.24 -1.34 -4.80
C LEU A 9 -6.95 -1.70 -5.54
N GLU A 10 -6.29 -0.71 -6.16
CA GLU A 10 -5.02 -0.92 -6.85
C GLU A 10 -3.91 -1.37 -5.89
N VAL A 11 -3.83 -0.75 -4.70
CA VAL A 11 -2.87 -1.16 -3.66
C VAL A 11 -3.16 -2.59 -3.18
N ARG A 12 -4.42 -2.94 -2.95
CA ARG A 12 -4.83 -4.31 -2.56
C ARG A 12 -4.48 -5.33 -3.65
N GLU A 13 -4.65 -4.99 -4.93
CA GLU A 13 -4.27 -5.86 -6.04
C GLU A 13 -2.75 -6.05 -6.13
N LYS A 14 -1.96 -4.99 -5.87
CA LYS A 14 -0.49 -5.11 -5.80
C LYS A 14 -0.04 -6.00 -4.64
N ILE A 15 -0.67 -5.88 -3.47
CA ILE A 15 -0.36 -6.73 -2.31
C ILE A 15 -0.68 -8.19 -2.61
N THR A 16 -1.88 -8.49 -3.12
CA THR A 16 -2.26 -9.87 -3.49
C THR A 16 -1.35 -10.45 -4.58
N SER A 17 -0.95 -9.65 -5.56
CA SER A 17 -0.02 -10.05 -6.62
C SER A 17 1.38 -10.33 -6.05
N PHE A 18 1.88 -9.50 -5.14
CA PHE A 18 3.16 -9.73 -4.46
C PHE A 18 3.16 -11.05 -3.70
N LEU A 19 2.12 -11.31 -2.90
CA LEU A 19 2.00 -12.55 -2.13
C LEU A 19 1.91 -13.80 -3.02
N PHE A 20 1.23 -13.69 -4.16
CA PHE A 20 1.18 -14.75 -5.16
C PHE A 20 2.57 -15.06 -5.73
N TRP A 21 3.31 -14.03 -6.16
CA TRP A 21 4.66 -14.21 -6.71
C TRP A 21 5.64 -14.73 -5.66
N TYR A 22 5.51 -14.31 -4.41
CA TYR A 22 6.27 -14.86 -3.30
C TYR A 22 6.05 -16.37 -3.14
N ARG A 23 4.79 -16.82 -3.19
CA ARG A 23 4.43 -18.25 -3.15
C ARG A 23 4.97 -19.03 -4.35
N ILE A 24 4.92 -18.46 -5.54
CA ILE A 24 5.51 -19.10 -6.74
C ILE A 24 7.03 -19.21 -6.62
N ALA A 25 7.71 -18.14 -6.17
CA ALA A 25 9.16 -18.14 -6.01
C ALA A 25 9.63 -19.17 -4.98
N THR A 26 8.91 -19.29 -3.86
CA THR A 26 9.21 -20.30 -2.83
C THR A 26 8.93 -21.72 -3.31
N LEU A 27 7.88 -21.96 -4.10
CA LEU A 27 7.66 -23.26 -4.75
C LEU A 27 8.71 -23.59 -5.82
N ALA A 28 9.19 -22.58 -6.56
CA ALA A 28 10.27 -22.76 -7.51
C ALA A 28 11.57 -23.16 -6.79
N LEU A 29 11.84 -22.57 -5.61
CA LEU A 29 12.96 -22.99 -4.76
C LEU A 29 12.83 -24.45 -4.34
N VAL A 30 11.63 -24.91 -3.94
CA VAL A 30 11.38 -26.33 -3.63
C VAL A 30 11.75 -27.22 -4.82
N ALA A 31 11.34 -26.85 -6.04
CA ALA A 31 11.66 -27.60 -7.25
C ALA A 31 13.18 -27.65 -7.51
N VAL A 32 13.90 -26.55 -7.27
CA VAL A 32 15.36 -26.50 -7.38
C VAL A 32 16.04 -27.40 -6.34
N LEU A 33 15.64 -27.31 -5.07
CA LEU A 33 16.18 -28.15 -3.98
C LEU A 33 15.92 -29.64 -4.19
N THR A 34 14.83 -29.96 -4.89
CA THR A 34 14.52 -31.33 -5.31
C THR A 34 15.44 -31.77 -6.44
N ALA A 35 15.61 -30.93 -7.48
CA ALA A 35 16.42 -31.26 -8.64
C ALA A 35 17.90 -31.45 -8.30
N THR A 36 18.40 -30.77 -7.26
CA THR A 36 19.77 -30.95 -6.75
C THR A 36 19.94 -32.17 -5.85
N GLY A 37 18.88 -32.91 -5.54
CA GLY A 37 18.91 -34.09 -4.68
C GLY A 37 19.12 -33.78 -3.18
N ILE A 38 19.07 -32.50 -2.79
CA ILE A 38 19.22 -32.06 -1.39
C ILE A 38 17.99 -32.49 -0.57
N THR A 39 16.81 -32.52 -1.19
CA THR A 39 15.56 -32.90 -0.52
C THR A 39 14.75 -33.89 -1.35
N VAL A 40 14.07 -34.83 -0.68
CA VAL A 40 13.15 -35.76 -1.34
C VAL A 40 11.78 -35.09 -1.46
N MET A 41 11.36 -34.79 -2.69
CA MET A 41 10.10 -34.10 -2.93
C MET A 41 8.92 -35.05 -2.80
N ALA A 42 8.04 -34.75 -1.84
CA ALA A 42 6.71 -35.31 -1.83
C ALA A 42 5.88 -34.62 -2.93
N LEU A 43 5.54 -35.35 -3.99
CA LEU A 43 4.82 -34.84 -5.16
C LEU A 43 3.40 -34.35 -4.79
N VAL A 44 2.78 -34.98 -3.78
CA VAL A 44 1.44 -34.62 -3.30
C VAL A 44 1.40 -33.22 -2.66
N PRO A 45 2.24 -32.88 -1.67
CA PRO A 45 2.38 -31.51 -1.14
C PRO A 45 2.64 -30.44 -2.21
N LEU A 46 3.47 -30.74 -3.22
CA LEU A 46 3.75 -29.79 -4.30
C LEU A 46 2.50 -29.48 -5.12
N VAL A 47 1.80 -30.53 -5.57
CA VAL A 47 0.57 -30.38 -6.36
C VAL A 47 -0.51 -29.68 -5.54
N ALA A 48 -0.64 -30.02 -4.25
CA ALA A 48 -1.56 -29.35 -3.34
C ALA A 48 -1.23 -27.85 -3.21
N ALA A 49 0.04 -27.48 -3.06
CA ALA A 49 0.47 -26.09 -2.93
C ALA A 49 0.26 -25.30 -4.22
N LEU A 50 0.51 -25.90 -5.39
CA LEU A 50 0.22 -25.30 -6.69
C LEU A 50 -1.29 -25.08 -6.88
N PHE A 51 -2.11 -26.08 -6.55
CA PHE A 51 -3.57 -25.98 -6.65
C PHE A 51 -4.12 -24.91 -5.70
N TYR A 52 -3.66 -24.90 -4.45
CA TYR A 52 -4.04 -23.90 -3.46
C TYR A 52 -3.66 -22.48 -3.94
N ASN A 53 -2.44 -22.30 -4.46
CA ASN A 53 -2.00 -21.00 -4.97
C ASN A 53 -2.81 -20.57 -6.21
N ALA A 54 -3.14 -21.49 -7.11
CA ALA A 54 -4.01 -21.23 -8.27
C ALA A 54 -5.43 -20.83 -7.84
N PHE A 55 -5.98 -21.49 -6.81
CA PHE A 55 -7.27 -21.15 -6.23
C PHE A 55 -7.26 -19.73 -5.64
N VAL A 56 -6.27 -19.40 -4.81
CA VAL A 56 -6.12 -18.05 -4.23
C VAL A 56 -5.97 -17.00 -5.33
N MET A 57 -5.19 -17.28 -6.38
CA MET A 57 -5.02 -16.39 -7.53
C MET A 57 -6.32 -16.16 -8.30
N ARG A 58 -7.10 -17.23 -8.53
CA ARG A 58 -8.38 -17.15 -9.25
C ARG A 58 -9.39 -16.22 -8.58
N PHE A 59 -9.30 -16.11 -7.25
CA PHE A 59 -10.16 -15.27 -6.42
C PHE A 59 -9.43 -14.05 -5.83
N ARG A 60 -8.28 -13.64 -6.38
CA ARG A 60 -7.41 -12.58 -5.82
C ARG A 60 -8.13 -11.26 -5.49
N ALA A 61 -9.10 -10.86 -6.31
CA ALA A 61 -9.85 -9.62 -6.09
C ALA A 61 -10.76 -9.67 -4.83
N LYS A 62 -11.14 -10.88 -4.40
CA LYS A 62 -12.04 -11.10 -3.26
C LYS A 62 -11.31 -11.57 -2.00
N THR A 63 -10.09 -12.11 -2.10
CA THR A 63 -9.37 -12.71 -0.96
C THR A 63 -9.10 -11.72 0.15
N LEU A 64 -8.50 -10.56 -0.16
CA LEU A 64 -8.17 -9.55 0.85
C LEU A 64 -9.42 -8.96 1.55
N PRO A 65 -10.45 -8.48 0.82
CA PRO A 65 -11.69 -8.01 1.44
C PRO A 65 -12.42 -9.07 2.28
N LEU A 66 -12.36 -10.33 1.85
CA LEU A 66 -12.96 -11.43 2.60
C LEU A 66 -12.21 -11.71 3.90
N LEU A 67 -10.87 -11.62 3.91
CA LEU A 67 -10.06 -11.76 5.12
C LEU A 67 -10.28 -10.61 6.10
N GLU A 68 -10.46 -9.38 5.61
CA GLU A 68 -10.78 -8.22 6.44
C GLU A 68 -12.12 -8.38 7.16
N SER A 69 -13.15 -8.86 6.45
CA SER A 69 -14.48 -9.09 7.01
C SER A 69 -14.58 -10.36 7.85
N ARG A 70 -13.81 -11.40 7.53
CA ARG A 70 -13.84 -12.73 8.16
C ARG A 70 -12.42 -13.22 8.48
N PRO A 71 -11.78 -12.71 9.54
CA PRO A 71 -10.39 -13.04 9.89
C PRO A 71 -10.15 -14.53 10.14
N TYR A 72 -11.18 -15.26 10.58
CA TYR A 72 -11.08 -16.70 10.86
C TYR A 72 -10.74 -17.53 9.61
N LEU A 73 -10.97 -17.03 8.39
CA LEU A 73 -10.59 -17.74 7.16
C LEU A 73 -9.08 -17.93 7.02
N LEU A 74 -8.29 -17.10 7.70
CA LEU A 74 -6.83 -17.22 7.74
C LEU A 74 -6.40 -18.53 8.45
N SER A 75 -7.25 -19.12 9.30
CA SER A 75 -7.00 -20.44 9.89
C SER A 75 -6.89 -21.56 8.85
N ILE A 76 -7.58 -21.44 7.71
CA ILE A 76 -7.49 -22.40 6.60
C ILE A 76 -6.07 -22.35 6.01
N ASP A 77 -5.53 -21.14 5.83
CA ASP A 77 -4.17 -20.93 5.30
C ASP A 77 -3.11 -21.45 6.29
N VAL A 78 -3.29 -21.18 7.59
CA VAL A 78 -2.44 -21.72 8.65
C VAL A 78 -2.47 -23.26 8.67
N ALA A 79 -3.66 -23.86 8.61
CA ALA A 79 -3.83 -25.32 8.62
C ALA A 79 -3.20 -25.98 7.38
N PHE A 80 -3.35 -25.35 6.20
CA PHE A 80 -2.72 -25.82 4.97
C PHE A 80 -1.18 -25.80 5.07
N ASN A 81 -0.62 -24.72 5.62
CA ASN A 81 0.83 -24.62 5.83
C ASN A 81 1.35 -25.61 6.88
N LEU A 82 0.58 -25.84 7.94
CA LEU A 82 0.89 -26.88 8.92
C LEU A 82 0.93 -28.27 8.26
N TYR A 83 -0.04 -28.58 7.39
CA TYR A 83 -0.05 -29.82 6.60
C TYR A 83 1.23 -29.95 5.73
N LEU A 84 1.63 -28.88 5.03
CA LEU A 84 2.86 -28.90 4.24
C LEU A 84 4.09 -29.21 5.10
N LEU A 85 4.25 -28.54 6.24
CA LEU A 85 5.40 -28.77 7.13
C LEU A 85 5.45 -30.20 7.66
N ILE A 86 4.34 -30.71 8.22
CA ILE A 86 4.29 -32.07 8.79
C ILE A 86 4.57 -33.13 7.72
N SER A 87 3.97 -32.98 6.54
CA SER A 87 4.08 -33.99 5.47
C SER A 87 5.45 -34.03 4.79
N THR A 88 6.33 -33.05 5.04
CA THR A 88 7.59 -32.89 4.29
C THR A 88 8.83 -32.77 5.18
N GLY A 89 8.77 -33.29 6.41
CA GLY A 89 9.95 -33.38 7.29
C GLY A 89 10.11 -32.24 8.29
N GLY A 90 9.07 -31.43 8.50
CA GLY A 90 9.01 -30.47 9.59
C GLY A 90 9.91 -29.24 9.39
N PHE A 91 10.96 -29.08 10.20
CA PHE A 91 11.83 -27.91 10.14
C PHE A 91 12.84 -27.97 8.98
N GLU A 92 13.22 -29.17 8.53
CA GLU A 92 14.00 -29.38 7.29
C GLU A 92 13.11 -29.35 6.03
N SER A 93 11.83 -28.99 6.19
CA SER A 93 10.89 -28.94 5.08
C SER A 93 11.36 -27.94 4.02
N PRO A 94 11.39 -28.33 2.74
CA PRO A 94 11.69 -27.39 1.66
C PRO A 94 10.61 -26.29 1.53
N TYR A 95 9.45 -26.47 2.16
CA TYR A 95 8.34 -25.51 2.18
C TYR A 95 8.44 -24.49 3.32
N TYR A 96 9.51 -24.48 4.11
CA TYR A 96 9.64 -23.58 5.26
C TYR A 96 9.40 -22.11 4.90
N LEU A 97 10.00 -21.62 3.81
CA LEU A 97 9.79 -20.24 3.34
C LEU A 97 8.37 -19.98 2.82
N TYR A 98 7.68 -20.99 2.30
CA TYR A 98 6.30 -20.84 1.84
C TYR A 98 5.37 -20.40 2.99
N VAL A 99 5.62 -20.89 4.20
CA VAL A 99 4.78 -20.66 5.38
C VAL A 99 4.80 -19.19 5.85
N PHE A 100 5.90 -18.47 5.60
CA PHE A 100 5.99 -17.04 5.89
C PHE A 100 4.94 -16.21 5.14
N SER A 101 4.38 -16.73 4.03
CA SER A 101 3.31 -16.06 3.30
C SER A 101 2.08 -15.77 4.17
N THR A 102 1.72 -16.67 5.10
CA THR A 102 0.59 -16.45 6.03
C THR A 102 0.86 -15.28 6.96
N MET A 103 2.08 -15.20 7.49
CA MET A 103 2.50 -14.09 8.34
C MET A 103 2.45 -12.77 7.58
N MET A 104 2.94 -12.75 6.34
CA MET A 104 2.85 -11.56 5.49
C MET A 104 1.39 -11.15 5.24
N ILE A 105 0.49 -12.10 4.95
CA ILE A 105 -0.94 -11.82 4.77
C ILE A 105 -1.51 -11.14 6.01
N GLY A 106 -1.30 -11.68 7.21
CA GLY A 106 -1.83 -11.04 8.43
C GLY A 106 -1.17 -9.70 8.75
N SER A 107 0.12 -9.53 8.44
CA SER A 107 0.81 -8.24 8.56
C SER A 107 0.23 -7.19 7.60
N PHE A 108 -0.13 -7.56 6.37
CA PHE A 108 -0.74 -6.63 5.43
C PHE A 108 -2.17 -6.28 5.81
N VAL A 109 -2.96 -7.26 6.25
CA VAL A 109 -4.40 -7.08 6.52
C VAL A 109 -4.66 -6.44 7.90
N PHE A 110 -3.92 -6.84 8.94
CA PHE A 110 -4.17 -6.41 10.32
C PHE A 110 -2.99 -5.64 10.94
N ALA A 111 -2.02 -5.21 10.12
CA ALA A 111 -0.85 -4.45 10.55
C ALA A 111 -0.12 -5.15 11.73
N TYR A 112 0.30 -4.41 12.76
CA TYR A 112 1.01 -4.95 13.91
C TYR A 112 0.22 -6.00 14.71
N ARG A 113 -1.12 -5.92 14.75
CA ARG A 113 -1.93 -6.90 15.48
C ARG A 113 -1.86 -8.27 14.81
N GLY A 114 -2.03 -8.31 13.48
CA GLY A 114 -1.90 -9.55 12.72
C GLY A 114 -0.48 -10.09 12.75
N ALA A 115 0.52 -9.22 12.61
CA ALA A 115 1.92 -9.59 12.68
C ALA A 115 2.26 -10.32 13.98
N LEU A 116 1.91 -9.75 15.13
CA LEU A 116 2.20 -10.35 16.42
C LEU A 116 1.47 -11.68 16.60
N VAL A 117 0.16 -11.71 16.32
CA VAL A 117 -0.65 -12.93 16.47
C VAL A 117 -0.15 -14.06 15.58
N LEU A 118 0.11 -13.79 14.30
CA LEU A 118 0.57 -14.83 13.38
C LEU A 118 2.03 -15.23 13.62
N ALA A 119 2.90 -14.32 14.06
CA ALA A 119 4.26 -14.69 14.47
C ALA A 119 4.24 -15.60 15.70
N SER A 120 3.36 -15.32 16.68
CA SER A 120 3.17 -16.20 17.84
C SER A 120 2.62 -17.56 17.43
N ILE A 121 1.58 -17.60 16.59
CA ILE A 121 1.03 -18.85 16.06
C ILE A 121 2.09 -19.63 15.30
N GLN A 122 2.88 -18.97 14.45
CA GLN A 122 3.94 -19.60 13.67
C GLN A 122 5.03 -20.18 14.57
N SER A 123 5.41 -19.46 15.63
CA SER A 123 6.39 -19.92 16.61
C SER A 123 5.91 -21.18 17.34
N ILE A 124 4.63 -21.22 17.73
CA ILE A 124 4.01 -22.39 18.36
C ILE A 124 3.95 -23.58 17.40
N ILE A 125 3.52 -23.35 16.15
CA ILE A 125 3.49 -24.37 15.11
C ILE A 125 4.88 -24.95 14.90
N TRP A 126 5.88 -24.10 14.78
CA TRP A 126 7.25 -24.53 14.55
C TRP A 126 7.78 -25.37 15.72
N LEU A 127 7.61 -24.92 16.96
CA LEU A 127 7.97 -25.71 18.16
C LEU A 127 7.26 -27.07 18.21
N TRP A 128 5.98 -27.10 17.85
CA TRP A 128 5.20 -28.32 17.82
C TRP A 128 5.67 -29.29 16.73
N VAL A 129 5.93 -28.79 15.52
CA VAL A 129 6.46 -29.58 14.39
C VAL A 129 7.82 -30.18 14.74
N VAL A 130 8.70 -29.38 15.32
CA VAL A 130 10.02 -29.77 15.81
C VAL A 130 9.92 -30.88 16.85
N SER A 131 9.03 -30.74 17.84
CA SER A 131 8.81 -31.75 18.88
C SER A 131 8.26 -33.05 18.31
N ASN A 132 7.39 -33.00 17.29
CA ASN A 132 6.84 -34.19 16.64
C ASN A 132 7.85 -34.93 15.77
N ALA A 133 8.85 -34.23 15.23
CA ALA A 133 9.94 -34.83 14.47
C ALA A 133 10.93 -35.64 15.36
N GLY A 134 10.69 -35.72 16.67
CA GLY A 134 11.52 -36.49 17.61
C GLY A 134 12.78 -35.75 18.09
N TYR A 135 12.90 -34.46 17.78
CA TYR A 135 13.98 -33.62 18.27
C TYR A 135 13.55 -32.94 19.56
N THR A 136 14.16 -33.36 20.68
CA THR A 136 14.06 -32.61 21.94
C THR A 136 14.76 -31.26 21.77
N ILE A 137 14.28 -30.21 22.45
CA ILE A 137 14.89 -28.87 22.44
C ILE A 137 16.42 -28.94 22.66
N ALA A 138 16.88 -29.81 23.57
CA ALA A 138 18.30 -30.03 23.84
C ALA A 138 19.10 -30.50 22.61
N LYS A 139 18.53 -31.39 21.79
CA LYS A 139 19.19 -31.96 20.61
C LYS A 139 19.33 -30.95 19.47
N ILE A 140 18.41 -29.99 19.39
CA ILE A 140 18.42 -28.90 18.40
C ILE A 140 19.50 -27.88 18.74
N VAL A 141 19.61 -27.54 20.03
CA VAL A 141 20.69 -26.69 20.53
C VAL A 141 22.05 -27.37 20.30
N GLU A 142 22.15 -28.69 20.46
CA GLU A 142 23.35 -29.47 20.14
C GLU A 142 23.67 -29.51 18.62
N LEU A 143 22.66 -29.48 17.75
CA LEU A 143 22.81 -29.39 16.29
C LEU A 143 23.32 -28.01 15.81
N GLY A 144 23.50 -27.05 16.72
CA GLY A 144 23.94 -25.68 16.38
C GLY A 144 22.82 -24.79 15.84
N GLU A 145 21.58 -25.27 15.86
CA GLU A 145 20.38 -24.52 15.48
C GLU A 145 19.94 -23.62 16.64
N HIS A 146 19.78 -22.33 16.35
CA HIS A 146 19.40 -21.35 17.35
C HIS A 146 17.89 -21.10 17.30
N LEU A 147 17.09 -21.88 18.06
CA LEU A 147 15.63 -21.70 18.15
C LEU A 147 15.23 -20.23 18.42
N ALA A 148 16.02 -19.54 19.24
CA ALA A 148 15.81 -18.12 19.54
C ALA A 148 15.96 -17.24 18.28
N THR A 149 16.88 -17.57 17.39
CA THR A 149 17.09 -16.87 16.11
C THR A 149 15.91 -17.07 15.18
N ASP A 150 15.38 -18.29 15.03
CA ASP A 150 14.19 -18.56 14.18
C ASP A 150 12.96 -17.83 14.68
N ILE A 151 12.69 -17.92 15.99
CA ILE A 151 11.59 -17.19 16.61
C ILE A 151 11.79 -15.69 16.39
N THR A 152 12.99 -15.17 16.61
CA THR A 152 13.30 -13.75 16.36
C THR A 152 13.07 -13.38 14.90
N PHE A 153 13.44 -14.24 13.95
CA PHE A 153 13.18 -14.04 12.53
C PHE A 153 11.69 -13.96 12.23
N PHE A 154 10.87 -14.84 12.79
CA PHE A 154 9.41 -14.77 12.64
C PHE A 154 8.87 -13.40 13.07
N TYR A 155 9.21 -12.93 14.27
CA TYR A 155 8.76 -11.63 14.74
C TYR A 155 9.34 -10.47 13.92
N LEU A 156 10.62 -10.52 13.58
CA LEU A 156 11.28 -9.47 12.80
C LEU A 156 10.67 -9.34 11.40
N THR A 157 10.45 -10.45 10.71
CA THR A 157 9.78 -10.47 9.42
C THR A 157 8.36 -9.95 9.54
N ALA A 158 7.56 -10.46 10.49
CA ALA A 158 6.18 -10.02 10.66
C ALA A 158 6.07 -8.51 10.94
N LEU A 159 6.92 -7.99 11.83
CA LEU A 159 6.97 -6.58 12.19
C LEU A 159 7.44 -5.71 11.04
N SER A 160 8.42 -6.17 10.27
CA SER A 160 8.90 -5.45 9.07
C SER A 160 7.78 -5.29 8.05
N PHE A 161 7.01 -6.36 7.78
CA PHE A 161 5.87 -6.30 6.88
C PHE A 161 4.70 -5.48 7.45
N ALA A 162 4.49 -5.49 8.77
CA ALA A 162 3.48 -4.63 9.41
C ALA A 162 3.83 -3.15 9.30
N TYR A 163 5.11 -2.81 9.49
CA TYR A 163 5.61 -1.45 9.27
C TYR A 163 5.42 -1.03 7.81
N LEU A 164 5.78 -1.90 6.86
CA LEU A 164 5.58 -1.65 5.43
C LEU A 164 4.10 -1.44 5.10
N SER A 165 3.20 -2.27 5.64
CA SER A 165 1.75 -2.12 5.48
C SER A 165 1.27 -0.75 5.99
N ARG A 166 1.72 -0.31 7.17
CA ARG A 166 1.38 1.02 7.70
C ARG A 166 1.95 2.15 6.85
N LEU A 167 3.16 2.01 6.34
CA LEU A 167 3.78 3.00 5.48
C LEU A 167 2.99 3.13 4.16
N LEU A 168 2.59 2.01 3.56
CA LEU A 168 1.76 1.99 2.35
C LEU A 168 0.40 2.66 2.61
N ALA A 169 -0.26 2.37 3.73
CA ALA A 169 -1.51 3.01 4.11
C ALA A 169 -1.35 4.53 4.33
N ALA A 170 -0.24 4.96 4.96
CA ALA A 170 0.05 6.37 5.18
C ALA A 170 0.31 7.12 3.85
N LEU A 171 0.98 6.48 2.90
CA LEU A 171 1.23 7.03 1.57
C LEU A 171 -0.08 7.18 0.77
N ASP A 172 -0.96 6.18 0.81
CA ASP A 172 -2.25 6.22 0.11
C ASP A 172 -3.15 7.37 0.60
N ILE A 173 -3.17 7.62 1.91
CA ILE A 173 -3.86 8.77 2.51
C ILE A 173 -3.25 10.09 2.00
N ALA A 174 -1.92 10.18 1.95
CA ALA A 174 -1.23 11.38 1.50
C ALA A 174 -1.51 11.67 0.01
N ASP A 175 -1.51 10.66 -0.85
CA ASP A 175 -1.79 10.82 -2.27
C ASP A 175 -3.26 11.17 -2.54
N THR A 176 -4.20 10.56 -1.80
CA THR A 176 -5.62 10.92 -1.87
C THR A 176 -5.84 12.38 -1.50
N SER A 177 -5.22 12.86 -0.43
CA SER A 177 -5.33 14.27 0.01
C SER A 177 -4.79 15.25 -1.05
N ARG A 178 -3.69 14.92 -1.71
CA ARG A 178 -3.11 15.72 -2.81
C ARG A 178 -4.03 15.75 -4.03
N GLY A 179 -4.63 14.60 -4.37
CA GLY A 179 -5.60 14.49 -5.46
C GLY A 179 -6.83 15.40 -5.23
N GLU A 180 -7.37 15.40 -4.02
CA GLU A 180 -8.50 16.26 -3.65
C GLU A 180 -8.14 17.75 -3.76
N VAL A 181 -6.99 18.17 -3.21
CA VAL A 181 -6.53 19.56 -3.29
C VAL A 181 -6.37 20.00 -4.74
N ARG A 182 -5.76 19.15 -5.58
CA ARG A 182 -5.58 19.43 -7.02
C ARG A 182 -6.92 19.56 -7.74
N SER A 183 -7.89 18.70 -7.42
CA SER A 183 -9.23 18.77 -8.02
C SER A 183 -9.99 20.04 -7.63
N LYS A 184 -9.92 20.44 -6.35
CA LYS A 184 -10.51 21.69 -5.86
C LYS A 184 -9.89 22.89 -6.55
N LEU A 185 -8.57 22.92 -6.65
CA LEU A 185 -7.85 24.00 -7.33
C LEU A 185 -8.23 24.09 -8.81
N LYS A 186 -8.30 22.95 -9.51
CA LYS A 186 -8.73 22.90 -10.92
C LYS A 186 -10.16 23.44 -11.10
N SER A 187 -11.09 23.01 -10.24
CA SER A 187 -12.48 23.50 -10.30
C SER A 187 -12.59 25.00 -9.99
N ALA A 188 -11.76 25.53 -9.08
CA ALA A 188 -11.69 26.95 -8.80
C ALA A 188 -11.12 27.73 -9.99
N THR A 189 -10.08 27.21 -10.66
CA THR A 189 -9.53 27.82 -11.88
C THR A 189 -10.53 27.82 -13.03
N GLU A 190 -11.28 26.73 -13.22
CA GLU A 190 -12.32 26.64 -14.25
C GLU A 190 -13.48 27.60 -13.97
N ARG A 191 -13.92 27.74 -12.71
CA ARG A 191 -14.93 28.74 -12.30
C ARG A 191 -14.44 30.17 -12.51
N LEU A 192 -13.19 30.43 -12.16
CA LEU A 192 -12.58 31.74 -12.39
C LEU A 192 -12.51 32.04 -13.89
N ALA A 193 -12.13 31.06 -14.72
CA ALA A 193 -12.14 31.21 -16.18
C ALA A 193 -13.54 31.51 -16.72
N ALA A 194 -14.56 30.80 -16.24
CA ALA A 194 -15.96 31.02 -16.64
C ALA A 194 -16.48 32.41 -16.23
N MET A 195 -16.17 32.88 -15.02
CA MET A 195 -16.56 34.21 -14.54
C MET A 195 -15.86 35.36 -15.28
N LEU A 196 -14.70 35.10 -15.89
CA LEU A 196 -13.91 36.12 -16.56
C LEU A 196 -14.14 36.18 -18.08
N GLY A 197 -15.08 35.38 -18.62
CA GLY A 197 -15.32 35.28 -20.06
C GLY A 197 -14.07 34.82 -20.83
N PRO A 198 -13.98 35.02 -22.16
CA PRO A 198 -12.78 34.72 -22.96
C PRO A 198 -11.65 35.70 -22.67
N SER A 199 -11.18 35.73 -21.43
CA SER A 199 -9.97 36.41 -21.02
C SER A 199 -8.79 35.44 -21.16
N ASP A 200 -7.75 35.85 -21.89
CA ASP A 200 -6.54 35.06 -22.21
C ASP A 200 -5.63 34.79 -20.99
N LEU A 201 -6.19 34.59 -19.79
CA LEU A 201 -5.41 34.25 -18.61
C LEU A 201 -4.89 32.82 -18.74
N SER A 202 -3.58 32.68 -18.65
CA SER A 202 -2.96 31.35 -18.59
C SER A 202 -3.37 30.63 -17.29
N PRO A 203 -3.32 29.28 -17.26
CA PRO A 203 -3.65 28.52 -16.05
C PRO A 203 -2.88 28.99 -14.81
N ARG A 204 -1.62 29.41 -14.98
CA ARG A 204 -0.77 29.89 -13.89
C ARG A 204 -1.16 31.29 -13.39
N GLU A 205 -1.61 32.16 -14.30
CA GLU A 205 -2.14 33.48 -13.95
C GLU A 205 -3.47 33.35 -13.17
N GLN A 206 -4.34 32.43 -13.58
CA GLN A 206 -5.59 32.12 -12.86
C GLN A 206 -5.33 31.59 -11.45
N GLU A 207 -4.40 30.65 -11.30
CA GLU A 207 -4.04 30.06 -10.02
C GLU A 207 -3.47 31.09 -9.02
N VAL A 208 -2.60 31.98 -9.49
CA VAL A 208 -2.06 33.09 -8.69
C VAL A 208 -3.15 34.10 -8.32
N LEU A 209 -4.05 34.42 -9.26
CA LEU A 209 -5.16 35.35 -9.03
C LEU A 209 -6.14 34.80 -7.99
N LEU A 210 -6.51 33.51 -8.05
CA LEU A 210 -7.37 32.87 -7.04
C LEU A 210 -6.83 33.02 -5.63
N HIS A 211 -5.53 32.72 -5.44
CA HIS A 211 -4.92 32.88 -4.13
C HIS A 211 -4.90 34.33 -3.64
N ALA A 212 -4.74 35.29 -4.56
CA ALA A 212 -4.84 36.70 -4.21
C ALA A 212 -6.28 37.07 -3.82
N LEU A 213 -7.30 36.60 -4.55
CA LEU A 213 -8.71 36.84 -4.22
C LEU A 213 -9.08 36.28 -2.84
N ASP A 214 -8.56 35.10 -2.49
CA ASP A 214 -8.71 34.44 -1.19
C ASP A 214 -8.10 35.19 0.02
N GLY A 215 -7.49 36.37 -0.15
CA GLY A 215 -6.91 37.10 0.98
C GLY A 215 -5.43 36.84 1.23
N LYS A 216 -4.78 35.96 0.47
CA LYS A 216 -3.40 35.60 0.75
C LYS A 216 -2.43 36.73 0.40
N LYS A 217 -1.48 36.99 1.29
CA LYS A 217 -0.34 37.87 1.03
C LYS A 217 0.62 37.24 0.03
N ILE A 218 1.34 38.07 -0.73
CA ILE A 218 2.25 37.64 -1.81
C ILE A 218 3.27 36.60 -1.33
N GLU A 219 3.78 36.74 -0.11
CA GLU A 219 4.75 35.84 0.50
C GLU A 219 4.17 34.45 0.75
N ASN A 220 2.89 34.38 1.11
CA ASN A 220 2.18 33.12 1.32
C ASN A 220 1.87 32.45 -0.02
N ILE A 221 1.45 33.22 -1.04
CA ILE A 221 1.22 32.71 -2.39
C ILE A 221 2.51 32.12 -2.98
N ALA A 222 3.64 32.83 -2.82
CA ALA A 222 4.95 32.38 -3.27
C ALA A 222 5.35 31.03 -2.64
N ARG A 223 5.09 30.88 -1.33
CA ARG A 223 5.36 29.65 -0.59
C ARG A 223 4.45 28.50 -1.05
N ASP A 224 3.15 28.75 -1.14
CA ASP A 224 2.14 27.76 -1.50
C ASP A 224 2.37 27.23 -2.93
N LEU A 225 2.71 28.12 -3.86
CA LEU A 225 2.94 27.81 -5.26
C LEU A 225 4.40 27.43 -5.60
N LYS A 226 5.32 27.47 -4.62
CA LYS A 226 6.76 27.21 -4.76
C LYS A 226 7.43 28.06 -5.87
N ILE A 227 7.16 29.36 -5.88
CA ILE A 227 7.73 30.33 -6.83
C ILE A 227 8.27 31.56 -6.10
N SER A 228 9.08 32.39 -6.76
CA SER A 228 9.58 33.62 -6.13
C SER A 228 8.46 34.67 -5.95
N THR A 229 8.58 35.53 -4.94
CA THR A 229 7.65 36.66 -4.74
C THR A 229 7.61 37.60 -5.94
N ASN A 230 8.72 37.74 -6.66
CA ASN A 230 8.80 38.52 -7.89
C ASN A 230 7.99 37.88 -9.03
N THR A 231 8.04 36.54 -9.13
CA THR A 231 7.22 35.76 -10.06
C THR A 231 5.73 35.93 -9.75
N VAL A 232 5.32 35.91 -8.48
CA VAL A 232 3.93 36.19 -8.06
C VAL A 232 3.49 37.60 -8.50
N LYS A 233 4.30 38.64 -8.22
CA LYS A 233 4.00 40.03 -8.64
C LYS A 233 3.86 40.13 -10.17
N THR A 234 4.72 39.44 -10.91
CA THR A 234 4.69 39.41 -12.37
C THR A 234 3.41 38.76 -12.89
N HIS A 235 3.01 37.61 -12.35
CA HIS A 235 1.76 36.95 -12.72
C HIS A 235 0.54 37.79 -12.37
N LEU A 236 0.50 38.42 -11.19
CA LEU A 236 -0.61 39.32 -10.81
C LEU A 236 -0.70 40.54 -11.73
N SER A 237 0.42 41.19 -12.03
CA SER A 237 0.45 42.34 -12.94
C SER A 237 -0.05 41.97 -14.34
N ARG A 238 0.39 40.84 -14.89
CA ARG A 238 -0.12 40.33 -16.18
C ARG A 238 -1.61 39.98 -16.11
N SER A 239 -2.05 39.41 -14.98
CA SER A 239 -3.45 39.06 -14.77
C SER A 239 -4.33 40.30 -14.74
N TYR A 240 -3.97 41.30 -13.94
CA TYR A 240 -4.68 42.58 -13.85
C TYR A 240 -4.74 43.31 -15.19
N ARG A 241 -3.62 43.32 -15.93
CA ARG A 241 -3.59 43.91 -17.28
C ARG A 241 -4.53 43.20 -18.25
N LYS A 242 -4.53 41.86 -18.28
CA LYS A 242 -5.44 41.07 -19.13
C LYS A 242 -6.91 41.24 -18.73
N LEU A 243 -7.15 41.51 -17.46
CA LEU A 243 -8.47 41.82 -16.92
C LEU A 243 -8.88 43.28 -17.10
N GLY A 244 -7.98 44.16 -17.54
CA GLY A 244 -8.25 45.60 -17.65
C GLY A 244 -8.53 46.26 -16.29
N VAL A 245 -7.99 45.71 -15.20
CA VAL A 245 -8.12 46.24 -13.83
C VAL A 245 -6.77 46.68 -13.31
N VAL A 246 -6.74 47.60 -12.35
CA VAL A 246 -5.49 48.20 -11.82
C VAL A 246 -5.17 47.70 -10.42
N SER A 247 -6.18 47.23 -9.69
CA SER A 247 -6.05 46.79 -8.31
C SER A 247 -6.73 45.45 -8.04
N ARG A 248 -6.39 44.87 -6.90
CA ARG A 248 -7.03 43.66 -6.37
C ARG A 248 -8.53 43.88 -6.15
N ASP A 249 -8.90 45.06 -5.64
CA ASP A 249 -10.29 45.38 -5.31
C ASP A 249 -11.11 45.55 -6.59
N ASP A 250 -10.54 46.16 -7.64
CA ASP A 250 -11.16 46.21 -8.96
C ASP A 250 -11.35 44.82 -9.58
N ALA A 251 -10.37 43.92 -9.38
CA ALA A 251 -10.47 42.54 -9.85
C ALA A 251 -11.61 41.79 -9.15
N ILE A 252 -11.76 41.96 -7.83
CA ILE A 252 -12.88 41.39 -7.06
C ILE A 252 -14.21 41.96 -7.55
N LEU A 253 -14.29 43.29 -7.70
CA LEU A 253 -15.51 43.96 -8.17
C LEU A 253 -15.94 43.45 -9.54
N LYS A 254 -14.99 43.35 -10.49
CA LYS A 254 -15.25 42.88 -11.85
C LYS A 254 -15.70 41.41 -11.91
N LEU A 255 -15.15 40.56 -11.04
CA LEU A 255 -15.56 39.16 -10.91
C LEU A 255 -16.97 39.03 -10.33
N VAL A 256 -17.32 39.86 -9.35
CA VAL A 256 -18.65 39.87 -8.73
C VAL A 256 -19.71 40.40 -9.70
N THR A 257 -19.39 41.41 -10.53
CA THR A 257 -20.31 41.92 -11.54
C THR A 257 -20.49 40.96 -12.71
N HIS A 258 -19.43 40.40 -13.29
CA HIS A 258 -19.58 39.41 -14.37
C HIS A 258 -20.18 38.07 -13.91
N GLY A 259 -19.97 37.68 -12.64
CA GLY A 259 -20.60 36.48 -12.07
C GLY A 259 -22.12 36.59 -11.92
N LYS A 260 -22.70 37.80 -11.95
CA LYS A 260 -24.17 38.01 -11.94
C LYS A 260 -24.81 37.88 -13.31
N ASP A 261 -24.06 38.07 -14.39
CA ASP A 261 -24.57 37.97 -15.76
C ASP A 261 -24.53 36.53 -16.30
N ALA A 262 -23.93 35.60 -15.56
CA ALA A 262 -23.73 34.20 -15.94
C ALA A 262 -24.63 33.18 -15.17
N ILE A 263 -25.62 33.67 -14.42
CA ILE A 263 -26.63 32.86 -13.69
C ILE A 263 -27.99 32.99 -14.37
#